data_AF-A0A0M0KV74-F1
#
_entry.id   AF-A0A0M0KV74-F1
#
_cell.length_a   1.000
_cell.length_b   1.000
_cell.length_c   1.000
_cell.angle_alpha   90.00
_cell.angle_beta   90.00
_cell.angle_gamma   90.00
#
_symmetry.space_group_name_H-M   'P 1'
#
loop_
_entity.id
_entity.type
_entity.pdbx_description
1 polymer ?
#
loop_
_entity_poly.entity_id
_entity_poly.type
_entity_poly.pdbx_seq_one_letter_code
_entity_poly.pdbx_strand_id
1 'polypeptide(L)'
;MKADIEAQIQAIFHDREVYPAGSYKPVYITDVKWNGQMDHFIVQYKLSESTYTFHYDKNHDASIHANPVEQLKAEVAYVIRMCERGIGAKAYYPCTTITLR
;
A
#
# COMPACT_ATOMS: atom_id res chain seq x y z
N MET A 1 21.66 -2.57 2.27
CA MET A 1 20.79 -1.77 1.37
C MET A 1 19.48 -2.48 1.06
N LYS A 2 19.43 -3.62 0.34
CA LYS A 2 18.15 -4.31 0.05
C LYS A 2 17.43 -4.85 1.30
N ALA A 3 18.15 -5.51 2.20
CA ALA A 3 17.58 -6.05 3.44
C ALA A 3 16.99 -4.96 4.36
N ASP A 4 17.55 -3.75 4.31
CA ASP A 4 17.07 -2.59 5.08
C ASP A 4 15.75 -2.04 4.48
N ILE A 5 15.67 -1.93 3.15
CA ILE A 5 14.43 -1.56 2.46
C ILE A 5 13.32 -2.59 2.70
N GLU A 6 13.64 -3.87 2.62
CA GLU A 6 12.66 -4.93 2.89
C GLU A 6 12.15 -4.87 4.34
N ALA A 7 13.04 -4.65 5.31
CA ALA A 7 12.63 -4.44 6.70
C ALA A 7 11.73 -3.20 6.88
N GLN A 8 12.03 -2.10 6.19
CA GLN A 8 11.19 -0.90 6.20
C GLN A 8 9.82 -1.15 5.59
N ILE A 9 9.75 -1.90 4.47
CA ILE A 9 8.48 -2.31 3.85
C ILE A 9 7.69 -3.17 4.84
N GLN A 10 8.30 -4.20 5.43
CA GLN A 10 7.62 -5.05 6.43
C GLN A 10 7.12 -4.22 7.61
N ALA A 11 7.88 -3.23 8.08
CA ALA A 11 7.47 -2.34 9.16
C ALA A 11 6.24 -1.47 8.82
N ILE A 12 5.97 -1.18 7.54
CA ILE A 12 4.75 -0.46 7.11
C ILE A 12 3.50 -1.32 7.35
N PHE A 13 3.63 -2.65 7.24
CA PHE A 13 2.52 -3.60 7.24
C PHE A 13 2.39 -4.43 8.52
N HIS A 14 3.40 -4.42 9.39
CA HIS A 14 3.44 -5.21 10.61
C HIS A 14 2.25 -4.93 11.54
N ASP A 15 1.55 -6.00 11.95
CA ASP A 15 0.44 -6.04 12.94
C ASP A 15 -0.57 -4.89 12.84
N ARG A 16 -0.95 -4.50 11.62
CA ARG A 16 -2.00 -3.52 11.41
C ARG A 16 -3.36 -4.17 11.22
N GLU A 17 -4.21 -3.98 12.22
CA GLU A 17 -5.64 -4.20 12.12
C GLU A 17 -6.30 -3.04 11.38
N VAL A 18 -7.10 -3.36 10.37
CA VAL A 18 -7.92 -2.39 9.64
C VAL A 18 -9.37 -2.71 9.92
N TYR A 19 -10.16 -1.73 10.34
CA TYR A 19 -11.58 -1.93 10.68
C TYR A 19 -12.47 -1.33 9.58
N PRO A 20 -12.97 -2.11 8.61
CA PRO A 20 -13.80 -1.56 7.55
C PRO A 20 -15.04 -0.88 8.11
N ALA A 21 -15.50 0.19 7.46
CA ALA A 21 -16.69 0.91 7.92
C ALA A 21 -17.90 -0.03 8.07
N GLY A 22 -18.54 0.04 9.25
CA GLY A 22 -19.69 -0.79 9.58
C GLY A 22 -19.35 -2.25 9.93
N SER A 23 -18.07 -2.62 10.04
CA SER A 23 -17.61 -3.94 10.49
C SER A 23 -16.94 -3.86 11.87
N TYR A 24 -17.33 -4.77 12.77
CA TYR A 24 -16.61 -5.01 14.04
C TYR A 24 -15.47 -6.02 13.89
N LYS A 25 -15.33 -6.64 12.72
CA LYS A 25 -14.26 -7.60 12.44
C LYS A 25 -13.11 -6.88 11.73
N PRO A 26 -11.89 -6.95 12.27
CA PRO A 26 -10.72 -6.42 11.57
C PRO A 26 -10.40 -7.27 10.34
N VAL A 27 -9.80 -6.63 9.35
CA VAL A 27 -9.10 -7.28 8.24
C VAL A 27 -7.63 -6.92 8.33
N TYR A 28 -6.78 -7.78 7.79
CA TYR A 28 -5.33 -7.63 7.86
C TYR A 28 -4.77 -7.41 6.46
N ILE A 29 -3.65 -6.68 6.40
CA ILE A 29 -2.84 -6.65 5.20
C ILE A 29 -2.01 -7.93 5.14
N THR A 30 -2.10 -8.65 4.03
CA THR A 30 -1.44 -9.95 3.84
C THR A 30 -0.73 -10.02 2.50
N ASP A 31 0.02 -11.11 2.27
CA ASP A 31 0.70 -11.40 1.00
C ASP A 31 1.61 -10.27 0.47
N VAL A 32 2.27 -9.54 1.38
CA VAL A 32 3.17 -8.44 1.03
C VAL A 32 4.38 -8.98 0.27
N LYS A 33 4.58 -8.49 -0.97
CA LYS A 33 5.69 -8.87 -1.84
C LYS A 33 6.30 -7.63 -2.48
N TRP A 34 7.60 -7.45 -2.29
CA TRP A 34 8.39 -6.45 -3.01
C TRP A 34 9.18 -7.12 -4.13
N ASN A 35 9.28 -6.48 -5.30
CA ASN A 35 10.05 -7.00 -6.43
C ASN A 35 11.59 -6.90 -6.27
N GLY A 36 12.07 -6.25 -5.20
CA GLY A 36 13.50 -6.13 -4.91
C GLY A 36 14.24 -5.08 -5.76
N GLN A 37 13.52 -4.22 -6.47
CA GLN A 37 14.07 -3.21 -7.37
C GLN A 37 13.71 -1.80 -6.89
N MET A 38 14.67 -0.87 -6.98
CA MET A 38 14.48 0.53 -6.55
C MET A 38 14.12 1.46 -7.71
N ASP A 39 14.63 1.20 -8.92
CA ASP A 39 14.32 2.03 -10.11
C ASP A 39 12.91 1.77 -10.65
N HIS A 40 12.34 0.60 -10.35
CA HIS A 40 11.00 0.20 -10.74
C HIS A 40 10.34 -0.44 -9.52
N PHE A 41 10.02 0.39 -8.53
CA PHE A 41 9.69 -0.08 -7.19
C PHE A 41 8.25 -0.57 -7.15
N ILE A 42 8.07 -1.88 -6.96
CA ILE A 42 6.74 -2.50 -6.97
C ILE A 42 6.53 -3.26 -5.67
N VAL A 43 5.45 -2.92 -4.96
CA VAL A 43 4.97 -3.64 -3.79
C VAL A 43 3.54 -4.07 -4.01
N GLN A 44 3.30 -5.38 -3.95
CA GLN A 44 1.98 -5.96 -4.00
C GLN A 44 1.58 -6.42 -2.60
N TYR A 45 0.33 -6.17 -2.22
CA TYR A 45 -0.24 -6.67 -0.97
C TYR A 45 -1.75 -6.89 -1.13
N LYS A 46 -2.34 -7.62 -0.19
CA LYS A 46 -3.79 -7.82 -0.13
C LYS A 46 -4.37 -7.14 1.08
N LEU A 47 -5.56 -6.58 0.93
CA LEU A 47 -6.38 -6.11 2.03
C LEU A 47 -7.80 -6.63 1.79
N SER A 48 -8.26 -7.52 2.69
CA SER A 48 -9.44 -8.34 2.43
C SER A 48 -9.28 -9.14 1.12
N GLU A 49 -10.30 -9.18 0.26
CA GLU A 49 -10.27 -9.90 -1.03
C GLU A 49 -9.60 -9.10 -2.16
N SER A 50 -9.26 -7.83 -1.92
CA SER A 50 -8.70 -6.94 -2.94
C SER A 50 -7.18 -7.00 -2.98
N THR A 51 -6.63 -6.97 -4.20
CA THR A 51 -5.18 -6.87 -4.42
C THR A 51 -4.80 -5.44 -4.73
N TYR A 52 -3.79 -4.94 -4.02
CA TYR A 52 -3.22 -3.62 -4.17
C TYR A 52 -1.81 -3.76 -4.74
N THR A 53 -1.55 -3.03 -5.81
CA THR A 53 -0.23 -2.99 -6.45
C THR A 53 0.24 -1.55 -6.45
N PHE A 54 1.18 -1.26 -5.56
CA PHE A 54 1.93 0.00 -5.55
C PHE A 54 3.05 -0.10 -6.57
N HIS A 55 3.09 0.85 -7.50
CA HIS A 55 4.12 1.01 -8.49
C HIS A 55 4.65 2.43 -8.42
N TYR A 56 5.96 2.56 -8.19
CA TYR A 56 6.67 3.82 -8.16
C TYR A 56 7.77 3.85 -9.22
N ASP A 57 7.61 4.72 -10.21
CA ASP A 57 8.58 5.13 -11.20
C ASP A 57 8.93 6.61 -11.01
N LYS A 58 10.22 6.86 -10.71
CA LYS A 58 10.79 8.19 -10.49
C LYS A 58 10.60 9.15 -11.67
N ASN A 59 10.32 8.63 -12.87
CA ASN A 59 10.23 9.41 -14.11
C ASN A 59 8.79 9.59 -14.62
N HIS A 60 7.79 9.00 -13.98
CA HIS A 60 6.42 8.96 -14.55
C HIS A 60 5.28 9.14 -13.55
N ASP A 61 5.50 8.94 -12.25
CA ASP A 61 4.39 8.98 -11.30
C ASP A 61 4.12 10.38 -10.74
N ALA A 62 2.83 10.66 -10.49
CA ALA A 62 2.36 11.83 -9.74
C ALA A 62 2.66 11.70 -8.22
N SER A 63 3.81 11.11 -7.89
CA SER A 63 4.23 10.88 -6.53
C SER A 63 4.48 12.21 -5.81
N ILE A 64 4.14 12.24 -4.53
CA ILE A 64 4.32 13.41 -3.68
C ILE A 64 5.69 13.35 -3.00
N HIS A 65 6.14 12.14 -2.68
CA HIS A 65 7.42 11.88 -2.05
C HIS A 65 8.44 11.36 -3.08
N ALA A 66 9.67 11.87 -3.00
CA ALA A 66 10.78 11.42 -3.84
C ALA A 66 11.31 10.02 -3.46
N ASN A 67 11.00 9.55 -2.24
CA ASN A 67 11.37 8.22 -1.75
C ASN A 67 10.19 7.24 -1.93
N PRO A 68 10.38 6.10 -2.64
CA PRO A 68 9.32 5.13 -2.88
C PRO A 68 8.74 4.51 -1.61
N VAL A 69 9.55 4.32 -0.56
CA VAL A 69 9.12 3.75 0.72
C VAL A 69 8.24 4.75 1.49
N GLU A 70 8.59 6.04 1.45
CA GLU A 70 7.77 7.09 2.06
C GLU A 70 6.44 7.26 1.32
N GLN A 71 6.46 7.25 -0.02
CA GLN A 71 5.25 7.30 -0.84
C GLN A 71 4.35 6.09 -0.56
N LEU A 72 4.93 4.88 -0.50
CA LEU A 72 4.22 3.65 -0.13
C LEU A 72 3.55 3.78 1.24
N LYS A 73 4.31 4.26 2.24
CA LYS A 73 3.78 4.47 3.60
C LYS A 73 2.59 5.43 3.63
N ALA A 74 2.66 6.52 2.87
CA ALA A 74 1.59 7.51 2.77
C ALA A 74 0.34 6.93 2.10
N GLU A 75 0.50 6.23 0.97
CA GLU A 75 -0.63 5.63 0.25
C GLU A 75 -1.28 4.48 1.03
N VAL A 76 -0.50 3.61 1.67
CA VAL A 76 -1.04 2.55 2.53
C VAL A 76 -1.85 3.15 3.68
N ALA A 77 -1.34 4.20 4.34
CA ALA A 77 -2.08 4.88 5.39
C ALA A 77 -3.40 5.50 4.88
N TYR A 78 -3.40 6.01 3.65
CA TYR A 78 -4.60 6.53 3.02
C TYR A 78 -5.61 5.43 2.66
N VAL A 79 -5.16 4.30 2.10
CA VAL A 79 -5.99 3.11 1.81
C VAL A 79 -6.72 2.67 3.07
N ILE A 80 -5.99 2.51 4.17
CA ILE A 80 -6.55 2.10 5.46
C ILE A 80 -7.63 3.08 5.91
N ARG A 81 -7.30 4.38 5.93
CA ARG A 81 -8.24 5.44 6.32
C ARG A 81 -9.51 5.45 5.47
N MET A 82 -9.40 5.17 4.18
CA MET A 82 -10.56 5.10 3.28
C MET A 82 -11.41 3.86 3.53
N CYS A 83 -10.77 2.71 3.75
CA CYS A 83 -11.44 1.47 4.15
C CYS A 83 -12.25 1.67 5.45
N GLU A 84 -11.65 2.30 6.46
CA GLU A 84 -12.28 2.58 7.75
C GLU A 84 -13.44 3.58 7.65
N ARG A 85 -13.42 4.46 6.65
CA ARG A 85 -14.49 5.44 6.40
C ARG A 85 -15.58 4.93 5.46
N GLY A 86 -15.37 3.79 4.80
CA GLY A 86 -16.29 3.25 3.79
C GLY A 86 -16.37 4.12 2.54
N ILE A 87 -15.39 5.00 2.34
CA ILE A 87 -15.31 5.86 1.17
C ILE A 87 -14.61 5.06 0.07
N GLY A 88 -15.29 4.90 -1.06
CA GLY A 88 -14.71 4.27 -2.23
C GLY A 88 -13.38 4.92 -2.59
N ALA A 89 -12.37 4.08 -2.79
CA ALA A 89 -10.97 4.38 -3.06
C ALA A 89 -10.71 5.21 -4.36
N LYS A 90 -11.74 5.81 -4.96
CA LYS A 90 -11.71 6.40 -6.31
C LYS A 90 -10.89 7.68 -6.44
N ALA A 91 -10.40 8.28 -5.35
CA ALA A 91 -9.93 9.66 -5.40
C ALA A 91 -8.42 9.84 -5.59
N TYR A 92 -7.51 9.12 -4.92
CA TYR A 92 -6.08 9.50 -4.97
C TYR A 92 -5.15 8.35 -4.57
N TYR A 93 -4.79 7.51 -5.54
CA TYR A 93 -3.62 6.65 -5.47
C TYR A 93 -2.77 6.89 -6.72
N PRO A 94 -1.87 7.88 -6.70
CA PRO A 94 -1.06 8.15 -7.88
C PRO A 94 -0.19 6.94 -8.24
N CYS A 95 0.20 6.12 -7.26
CA CYS A 95 1.05 4.95 -7.47
C CYS A 95 0.35 3.61 -7.22
N THR A 96 -0.83 3.57 -6.59
CA THR A 96 -1.51 2.29 -6.26
C THR A 96 -2.68 1.97 -7.18
N THR A 97 -2.62 0.79 -7.79
CA THR A 97 -3.74 0.20 -8.53
C THR A 97 -4.45 -0.85 -7.68
N ILE A 98 -5.78 -0.93 -7.81
CA ILE A 98 -6.62 -1.85 -7.02
C ILE A 98 -7.36 -2.78 -7.97
N THR A 99 -7.15 -4.08 -7.79
CA THR A 99 -7.90 -5.13 -8.46
C THR A 99 -8.91 -5.71 -7.47
N LEU A 100 -10.18 -5.43 -7.73
CA LEU A 100 -11.31 -6.00 -6.98
C LEU A 100 -11.55 -7.45 -7.43
N ARG A 101 -11.88 -8.34 -6.50
CA ARG A 101 -12.30 -9.72 -6.76
C ARG A 101 -13.76 -9.91 -6.41
#